data_AF-A0AAW2QUZ1-F1
#
_entry.id   AF-A0AAW2QUZ1-F1
#
_cell.length_a   1.000
_cell.length_b   1.000
_cell.length_c   1.000
_cell.angle_alpha   90.00
_cell.angle_beta   90.00
_cell.angle_gamma   90.00
#
_symmetry.space_group_name_H-M   'P 1'
#
loop_
_entity.id
_entity.type
_entity.pdbx_description
1 polymer ?
#
loop_
_entity_poly.entity_id
_entity_poly.type
_entity_poly.pdbx_seq_one_letter_code
_entity_poly.pdbx_strand_id
1 'polypeptide(L)'
;MPASSLPEKGYSVAIVAGIWSSLAKSVVLMNTAGNIIPGYSALGYSEDRRTSGAVWLGARLLLVYLRFNIRNILRSFYPAKTDRADDQLINEMIRASYDPGVIFVLESIFSFDLSLALNYLLEGFEKKILVIQGMKDPLSDSKSMLAMFREHCREVAIKEVNAGHCPHDELPNEVNSIIKEWVATLESEGSPVAVKQLQQ
;
A
#
# COMPACT_ATOMS: atom_id res chain seq x y z
N MET A 1 -6.36 -4.57 21.42
CA MET A 1 -6.65 -3.46 20.50
C MET A 1 -5.98 -3.80 19.18
N PRO A 2 -6.70 -3.90 18.06
CA PRO A 2 -6.06 -4.18 16.79
C PRO A 2 -5.20 -2.97 16.42
N ALA A 3 -3.94 -3.22 16.10
CA ALA A 3 -3.03 -2.20 15.60
C ALA A 3 -3.59 -1.69 14.27
N SER A 4 -4.05 -0.43 14.25
CA SER A 4 -4.35 0.27 13.01
C SER A 4 -3.03 0.46 12.27
N SER A 5 -2.83 -0.33 11.21
CA SER A 5 -1.72 -0.16 10.28
C SER A 5 -1.80 1.25 9.68
N LEU A 6 -0.68 1.99 9.67
CA LEU A 6 -0.62 3.32 9.06
C LEU A 6 -1.03 3.20 7.58
N PRO A 7 -2.11 3.87 7.12
CA PRO A 7 -2.65 3.60 5.80
C PRO A 7 -2.65 4.86 4.95
N GLU A 8 -1.73 5.03 3.99
CA GLU A 8 -1.88 6.21 3.10
C GLU A 8 -1.63 5.97 1.62
N LYS A 9 -0.74 5.06 1.21
CA LYS A 9 -0.33 5.02 -0.21
C LYS A 9 -1.11 4.02 -1.07
N GLY A 10 -1.17 2.75 -0.69
CA GLY A 10 -1.83 1.71 -1.50
C GLY A 10 -3.36 1.86 -1.59
N TYR A 11 -4.00 2.30 -0.50
CA TYR A 11 -5.46 2.41 -0.42
C TYR A 11 -6.05 3.49 -1.33
N SER A 12 -5.40 4.65 -1.39
CA SER A 12 -5.83 5.76 -2.27
C SER A 12 -5.80 5.36 -3.74
N VAL A 13 -4.81 4.56 -4.15
CA VAL A 13 -4.72 4.01 -5.51
C VAL A 13 -5.87 3.05 -5.78
N ALA A 14 -6.24 2.20 -4.83
CA ALA A 14 -7.38 1.30 -4.97
C ALA A 14 -8.70 2.05 -5.09
N ILE A 15 -8.89 3.15 -4.36
CA ILE A 15 -10.08 4.02 -4.50
C ILE A 15 -10.15 4.60 -5.92
N VAL A 16 -9.06 5.19 -6.40
CA VAL A 16 -9.00 5.78 -7.74
C VAL A 16 -9.28 4.73 -8.81
N ALA A 17 -8.67 3.55 -8.68
CA ALA A 17 -8.90 2.43 -9.60
C ALA A 17 -10.37 1.97 -9.59
N GLY A 18 -10.96 1.79 -8.41
CA GLY A 18 -12.36 1.37 -8.28
C GLY A 18 -13.35 2.39 -8.84
N ILE A 19 -13.13 3.69 -8.60
CA ILE A 19 -14.02 4.77 -9.09
C ILE A 19 -13.84 4.99 -10.60
N TRP A 20 -12.61 4.93 -11.10
CA TRP A 20 -12.28 5.21 -12.50
C TRP A 20 -11.62 4.01 -13.18
N SER A 21 -12.30 2.87 -13.16
CA SER A 21 -11.78 1.61 -13.70
C SER A 21 -11.40 1.66 -15.19
N SER A 22 -12.06 2.51 -15.97
CA SER A 22 -11.74 2.74 -17.38
C SER A 22 -10.39 3.44 -17.63
N LEU A 23 -9.85 4.15 -16.64
CA LEU A 23 -8.58 4.89 -16.75
C LEU A 23 -7.36 4.06 -16.34
N ALA A 24 -7.57 2.94 -15.64
CA ALA A 24 -6.50 2.10 -15.14
C ALA A 24 -6.48 0.75 -15.87
N LYS A 25 -5.36 0.44 -16.54
CA LYS A 25 -5.17 -0.86 -17.18
C LYS A 25 -4.88 -1.98 -16.16
N SER A 26 -4.23 -1.63 -15.06
CA SER A 26 -3.88 -2.55 -13.97
C SER A 26 -3.57 -1.81 -12.68
N VAL A 27 -3.61 -2.51 -11.56
CA VAL A 27 -3.28 -1.99 -10.22
C VAL A 27 -2.13 -2.80 -9.64
N VAL A 28 -1.08 -2.10 -9.18
CA VAL A 28 0.01 -2.70 -8.41
C VAL A 28 -0.08 -2.20 -6.97
N LEU A 29 -0.31 -3.10 -6.04
CA LEU A 29 -0.38 -2.83 -4.61
C LEU A 29 0.89 -3.36 -3.95
N MET A 30 1.57 -2.51 -3.19
CA MET A 30 2.82 -2.85 -2.54
C MET A 30 2.74 -2.54 -1.05
N ASN A 31 2.95 -3.56 -0.21
CA ASN A 31 2.77 -3.47 1.26
C ASN A 31 1.53 -2.64 1.62
N THR A 32 0.43 -2.92 0.93
CA THR A 32 -0.74 -2.05 0.99
C THR A 32 -1.38 -2.13 2.35
N ALA A 33 -1.86 -0.98 2.83
CA ALA A 33 -2.83 -0.95 3.91
C ALA A 33 -4.25 -1.13 3.35
N GLY A 34 -5.22 -1.32 4.25
CA GLY A 34 -6.62 -1.56 3.91
C GLY A 34 -7.10 -2.94 4.33
N ASN A 35 -8.41 -3.04 4.55
CA ASN A 35 -9.04 -4.27 5.01
C ASN A 35 -9.69 -5.00 3.85
N ILE A 36 -9.55 -6.32 3.83
CA ILE A 36 -10.38 -7.20 3.01
C ILE A 36 -11.52 -7.66 3.92
N ILE A 37 -12.74 -7.32 3.56
CA ILE A 37 -13.92 -7.59 4.37
C ILE A 37 -14.83 -8.54 3.59
N PRO A 38 -14.96 -9.81 4.00
CA PRO A 38 -15.81 -10.79 3.32
C PRO A 38 -17.28 -10.35 3.36
N GLY A 39 -17.97 -10.42 2.23
CA GLY A 39 -19.39 -10.04 2.14
C GLY A 39 -19.65 -8.55 2.35
N TYR A 40 -18.63 -7.70 2.20
CA TYR A 40 -18.78 -6.26 2.31
C TYR A 40 -19.81 -5.74 1.30
N SER A 41 -20.77 -4.98 1.81
CA SER A 41 -21.70 -4.18 1.02
C SER A 41 -21.57 -2.74 1.49
N ALA A 42 -21.55 -1.79 0.56
CA ALA A 42 -21.35 -0.38 0.88
C ALA A 42 -22.58 0.19 1.60
N LEU A 43 -22.67 -0.05 2.91
CA LEU A 43 -23.67 0.56 3.79
C LEU A 43 -23.00 0.93 5.11
N GLY A 44 -22.69 2.22 5.24
CA GLY A 44 -22.21 2.80 6.50
C GLY A 44 -21.27 3.96 6.26
N TYR A 45 -21.83 5.15 6.11
CA TYR A 45 -21.07 6.38 6.32
C TYR A 45 -20.84 6.53 7.83
N SER A 46 -19.58 6.50 8.26
CA SER A 46 -19.19 6.78 9.64
C SER A 46 -19.28 8.29 9.88
N GLU A 47 -19.90 8.70 10.99
CA GLU A 47 -20.11 10.11 11.32
C GLU A 47 -18.81 10.92 11.31
N ASP A 48 -18.94 12.17 10.88
CA ASP A 48 -17.90 13.21 10.93
C ASP A 48 -17.39 13.37 12.38
N ARG A 49 -16.26 12.72 12.69
CA ARG A 49 -15.65 12.81 14.03
C ARG A 49 -14.91 14.13 14.15
N ARG A 50 -15.61 15.08 14.76
CA ARG A 50 -15.06 16.35 15.24
C ARG A 50 -13.71 16.12 15.94
N THR A 51 -12.66 16.80 15.48
CA THR A 51 -11.32 16.74 16.07
C THR A 51 -11.38 17.09 17.55
N SER A 52 -11.31 16.08 18.42
CA SER A 52 -11.31 16.28 19.86
C SER A 52 -9.96 16.86 20.29
N GLY A 53 -9.93 17.63 21.39
CA GLY A 53 -8.66 18.14 21.95
C GLY A 53 -7.65 17.03 22.28
N ALA A 54 -8.12 15.79 22.49
CA ALA A 54 -7.28 14.62 22.68
C ALA A 54 -6.55 14.20 21.39
N VAL A 55 -7.20 14.24 20.23
CA VAL A 55 -6.56 13.95 18.92
C VAL A 55 -5.48 15.00 18.63
N TRP A 56 -5.80 16.27 18.85
CA TRP A 56 -4.87 17.39 18.67
C TRP A 56 -3.60 17.24 19.52
N LEU A 57 -3.76 16.85 20.79
CA LEU A 57 -2.63 16.62 21.70
C LEU A 57 -1.88 15.34 21.34
N GLY A 58 -2.60 14.26 21.01
CA GLY A 58 -2.05 12.98 20.62
C GLY A 58 -1.15 13.08 19.38
N ALA A 59 -1.61 13.77 18.34
CA ALA A 59 -0.83 13.99 17.12
C ALA A 59 0.47 14.77 17.37
N ARG A 60 0.46 15.75 18.28
CA ARG A 60 1.66 16.53 18.64
C ARG A 60 2.68 15.68 19.40
N LEU A 61 2.22 14.90 20.37
CA LEU A 61 3.08 13.98 21.11
C LEU A 61 3.66 12.91 20.17
N LEU A 62 2.83 12.38 19.27
CA LEU A 62 3.26 11.44 18.24
C LEU A 62 4.32 12.06 17.32
N LEU A 63 4.13 13.29 16.85
CA LEU A 63 5.11 13.99 16.02
C LEU A 63 6.47 14.10 16.71
N VAL A 64 6.48 14.52 17.98
CA VAL A 64 7.71 14.64 18.77
C VAL A 64 8.38 13.27 18.94
N TYR A 65 7.60 12.23 19.27
CA TYR A 65 8.10 10.87 19.41
C TYR A 65 8.72 10.35 18.09
N LEU A 66 8.02 10.53 16.97
CA LEU A 66 8.48 10.11 15.65
C LEU A 66 9.77 10.81 15.25
N ARG A 67 9.88 12.13 15.45
CA ARG A 67 11.11 12.89 15.18
C ARG A 67 12.28 12.38 16.00
N PHE A 68 12.07 12.12 17.30
CA PHE A 68 13.14 11.68 18.19
C PHE A 68 13.62 10.26 17.86
N ASN A 69 12.72 9.39 17.39
CA ASN A 69 13.00 7.97 17.14
C ASN A 69 13.15 7.61 15.66
N ILE A 70 13.13 8.59 14.75
CA ILE A 70 13.00 8.37 13.30
C ILE A 70 14.06 7.41 12.75
N ARG A 71 15.30 7.51 13.22
CA ARG A 71 16.40 6.64 12.81
C ARG A 71 16.14 5.18 13.17
N ASN A 72 15.68 4.92 14.38
CA ASN A 72 15.43 3.56 14.87
C ASN A 72 14.18 2.97 14.21
N ILE A 73 13.14 3.78 14.05
CA ILE A 73 11.89 3.39 13.38
C ILE A 73 12.16 3.07 11.91
N LEU A 74 12.87 3.94 11.19
CA LEU A 74 13.16 3.70 9.78
C LEU A 74 13.99 2.42 9.59
N ARG A 75 15.02 2.21 10.41
CA ARG A 75 15.85 0.99 10.30
C ARG A 75 15.08 -0.29 10.57
N SER A 76 14.11 -0.28 11.48
CA SER A 76 13.28 -1.47 11.74
C SER A 76 12.39 -1.84 10.55
N PHE A 77 12.10 -0.88 9.66
CA PHE A 77 11.34 -1.11 8.42
C PHE A 77 12.17 -1.69 7.28
N TYR A 78 13.50 -1.78 7.43
CA TYR A 78 14.47 -2.27 6.43
C TYR A 78 15.29 -3.46 6.98
N PRO A 79 14.64 -4.59 7.32
CA PRO A 79 15.27 -5.74 7.98
C PRO A 79 16.16 -6.60 7.07
N ALA A 80 16.03 -6.51 5.75
CA ALA A 80 16.84 -7.21 4.76
C ALA A 80 18.07 -6.39 4.31
N LYS A 81 17.92 -5.07 4.16
CA LYS A 81 19.00 -4.14 3.81
C LYS A 81 18.92 -2.84 4.58
N THR A 82 19.35 -2.87 5.83
CA THR A 82 19.30 -1.72 6.74
C THR A 82 20.19 -0.56 6.29
N ASP A 83 21.19 -0.81 5.45
CA ASP A 83 22.05 0.21 4.84
C ASP A 83 21.30 1.15 3.89
N ARG A 84 20.14 0.73 3.35
CA ARG A 84 19.26 1.56 2.52
C ARG A 84 18.52 2.63 3.33
N ALA A 85 18.33 2.39 4.64
CA ALA A 85 17.88 3.40 5.60
C ALA A 85 19.05 4.31 6.02
N ASP A 86 19.62 5.00 5.03
CA ASP A 86 20.80 5.85 5.17
C ASP A 86 20.51 7.22 5.82
N ASP A 87 21.58 7.95 6.12
CA ASP A 87 21.47 9.27 6.77
C ASP A 87 20.82 10.31 5.85
N GLN A 88 20.95 10.17 4.53
CA GLN A 88 20.33 11.10 3.58
C GLN A 88 18.81 10.95 3.63
N LEU A 89 18.29 9.73 3.55
CA LEU A 89 16.87 9.43 3.67
C LEU A 89 16.32 9.88 5.03
N ILE A 90 17.04 9.61 6.12
CA ILE A 90 16.66 10.06 7.46
C ILE A 90 16.56 11.58 7.51
N ASN A 91 17.54 12.30 6.96
CA ASN A 91 17.54 13.77 6.95
C ASN A 91 16.37 14.33 6.12
N GLU A 92 16.05 13.70 4.99
CA GLU A 92 14.89 14.08 4.18
C GLU A 92 13.57 13.85 4.91
N MET A 93 13.42 12.74 5.64
CA MET A 93 12.23 12.50 6.46
C MET A 93 12.14 13.48 7.64
N ILE A 94 13.26 13.84 8.28
CA ILE A 94 13.30 14.87 9.32
C ILE A 94 12.86 16.21 8.73
N ARG A 95 13.43 16.63 7.60
CA ARG A 95 13.06 17.86 6.89
C ARG A 95 11.57 17.89 6.59
N ALA A 96 11.04 16.82 5.99
CA ALA A 96 9.61 16.69 5.68
C ALA A 96 8.74 16.73 6.94
N SER A 97 9.23 16.20 8.06
CA SER A 97 8.51 16.25 9.34
C SER A 97 8.32 17.69 9.86
N TYR A 98 9.08 18.69 9.38
CA TYR A 98 8.90 20.10 9.75
C TYR A 98 7.91 20.85 8.86
N ASP A 99 7.31 20.18 7.87
CA ASP A 99 6.25 20.77 7.07
C ASP A 99 5.05 21.17 7.96
N PRO A 100 4.49 22.39 7.81
CA PRO A 100 3.33 22.82 8.59
C PRO A 100 2.11 21.90 8.47
N GLY A 101 1.99 21.19 7.35
CA GLY A 101 0.93 20.23 7.05
C GLY A 101 1.04 18.90 7.80
N VAL A 102 2.22 18.55 8.33
CA VAL A 102 2.47 17.24 8.96
C VAL A 102 1.49 16.93 10.09
N ILE A 103 1.07 17.96 10.83
CA ILE A 103 0.21 17.76 12.00
C ILE A 103 -1.19 17.32 11.58
N PHE A 104 -1.69 17.82 10.45
CA PHE A 104 -2.99 17.43 9.91
C PHE A 104 -2.96 16.00 9.37
N VAL A 105 -1.83 15.57 8.80
CA VAL A 105 -1.61 14.17 8.40
C VAL A 105 -1.61 13.27 9.64
N LEU A 106 -0.93 13.64 10.72
CA LEU A 106 -0.92 12.84 11.94
C LEU A 106 -2.28 12.83 12.65
N GLU A 107 -3.01 13.94 12.63
CA GLU A 107 -4.39 14.00 13.14
C GLU A 107 -5.33 13.11 12.31
N SER A 108 -5.12 13.03 10.98
CA SER A 108 -5.90 12.18 10.09
C SER A 108 -5.82 10.71 10.51
N ILE A 109 -4.65 10.21 10.95
CA ILE A 109 -4.46 8.81 11.39
C ILE A 109 -5.45 8.40 12.49
N PHE A 110 -5.80 9.33 13.39
CA PHE A 110 -6.75 9.04 14.49
C PHE A 110 -8.21 9.02 14.03
N SER A 111 -8.49 9.64 12.89
CA SER A 111 -9.84 9.80 12.35
C SER A 111 -10.05 9.03 11.05
N PHE A 112 -9.01 8.41 10.49
CA PHE A 112 -9.05 7.74 9.20
C PHE A 112 -9.85 6.45 9.31
N ASP A 113 -10.98 6.40 8.64
CA ASP A 113 -11.79 5.20 8.50
C ASP A 113 -11.49 4.58 7.13
N LEU A 114 -10.92 3.37 7.14
CA LEU A 114 -10.77 2.54 5.94
C LEU A 114 -12.12 1.90 5.60
N SER A 115 -13.15 2.73 5.46
CA SER A 115 -14.54 2.30 5.45
C SER A 115 -14.89 1.47 4.22
N LEU A 116 -14.18 1.63 3.09
CA LEU A 116 -14.34 0.80 1.90
C LEU A 116 -13.37 -0.39 1.93
N ALA A 117 -13.90 -1.60 1.75
CA ALA A 117 -13.09 -2.80 1.70
C ALA A 117 -12.27 -2.87 0.40
N LEU A 118 -11.05 -3.36 0.49
CA LEU A 118 -10.14 -3.39 -0.66
C LEU A 118 -10.63 -4.34 -1.75
N ASN A 119 -11.22 -5.48 -1.37
CA ASN A 119 -11.86 -6.42 -2.29
C ASN A 119 -13.06 -5.81 -3.03
N TYR A 120 -13.75 -4.83 -2.43
CA TYR A 120 -14.81 -4.09 -3.09
C TYR A 120 -14.24 -3.08 -4.10
N LEU A 121 -13.20 -2.35 -3.71
CA LEU A 121 -12.55 -1.36 -4.59
C LEU A 121 -11.87 -1.99 -5.81
N LEU A 122 -11.42 -3.24 -5.68
CA LEU A 122 -10.71 -3.97 -6.73
C LEU A 122 -11.63 -4.84 -7.60
N GLU A 123 -12.95 -4.81 -7.36
CA GLU A 123 -13.92 -5.53 -8.19
C GLU A 123 -13.87 -5.00 -9.64
N GLY A 124 -13.86 -5.90 -10.63
CA GLY A 124 -13.70 -5.53 -12.05
C GLY A 124 -12.25 -5.38 -12.54
N PHE A 125 -11.26 -5.60 -11.67
CA PHE A 125 -9.83 -5.70 -12.04
C PHE A 125 -9.32 -7.14 -12.03
N GLU A 126 -10.17 -8.12 -12.30
CA GLU A 126 -9.74 -9.52 -12.36
C GLU A 126 -8.59 -9.69 -13.37
N LYS A 127 -7.57 -10.47 -13.00
CA LYS A 127 -6.30 -10.67 -13.75
C LYS A 127 -5.43 -9.41 -13.92
N LYS A 128 -5.83 -8.27 -13.35
CA LYS A 128 -5.13 -6.99 -13.51
C LYS A 128 -4.61 -6.42 -12.20
N ILE A 129 -4.57 -7.25 -11.15
CA ILE A 129 -4.07 -6.85 -9.83
C ILE A 129 -2.79 -7.63 -9.54
N LEU A 130 -1.74 -6.89 -9.23
CA LEU A 130 -0.49 -7.41 -8.70
C LEU A 130 -0.31 -6.92 -7.26
N VAL A 131 -0.13 -7.86 -6.32
CA VAL A 131 0.20 -7.57 -4.93
C VAL A 131 1.66 -7.98 -4.69
N ILE A 132 2.49 -7.01 -4.30
CA ILE A 132 3.88 -7.20 -3.89
C ILE A 132 3.96 -7.02 -2.39
N GLN A 133 4.31 -8.06 -1.64
CA GLN A 133 4.35 -8.01 -0.18
C GLN A 133 5.75 -8.31 0.35
N GLY A 134 6.34 -7.36 1.06
CA GLY A 134 7.49 -7.59 1.92
C GLY A 134 7.11 -8.47 3.10
N MET A 135 7.61 -9.70 3.14
CA MET A 135 7.22 -10.71 4.14
C MET A 135 7.77 -10.45 5.54
N LYS A 136 8.67 -9.47 5.68
CA LYS A 136 9.23 -9.03 6.96
C LYS A 136 8.72 -7.64 7.37
N ASP A 137 7.60 -7.18 6.79
CA ASP A 137 7.00 -5.91 7.15
C ASP A 137 6.61 -5.90 8.65
N PRO A 138 7.19 -5.01 9.47
CA PRO A 138 6.85 -4.94 10.89
C PRO A 138 5.50 -4.27 11.17
N LEU A 139 4.88 -3.62 10.18
CA LEU A 139 3.61 -2.90 10.36
C LEU A 139 2.37 -3.75 10.08
N SER A 140 2.52 -4.94 9.50
CA SER A 140 1.39 -5.77 9.10
C SER A 140 1.70 -7.27 9.21
N ASP A 141 0.68 -8.08 9.51
CA ASP A 141 0.78 -9.53 9.36
C ASP A 141 0.66 -9.87 7.86
N SER A 142 1.82 -9.94 7.21
CA SER A 142 1.92 -10.22 5.77
C SER A 142 1.26 -11.54 5.40
N LYS A 143 1.34 -12.58 6.25
CA LYS A 143 0.76 -13.89 5.93
C LYS A 143 -0.77 -13.84 5.98
N SER A 144 -1.32 -13.24 7.03
CA SER A 144 -2.76 -13.06 7.17
C SER A 144 -3.32 -12.22 6.03
N MET A 145 -2.66 -11.10 5.69
CA MET A 145 -3.10 -10.24 4.58
C MET A 145 -3.10 -10.96 3.24
N LEU A 146 -2.04 -11.72 2.92
CA LEU A 146 -1.99 -12.49 1.68
C LEU A 146 -3.02 -13.63 1.66
N ALA A 147 -3.32 -14.26 2.79
CA ALA A 147 -4.40 -15.24 2.88
C ALA A 147 -5.75 -14.61 2.52
N MET A 148 -6.04 -13.43 3.07
CA MET A 148 -7.26 -12.69 2.74
C MET A 148 -7.34 -12.31 1.26
N PHE A 149 -6.22 -11.91 0.64
CA PHE A 149 -6.19 -11.66 -0.81
C PHE A 149 -6.50 -12.92 -1.61
N ARG A 150 -5.90 -14.06 -1.26
CA ARG A 150 -6.13 -15.34 -1.96
C ARG A 150 -7.57 -15.82 -1.83
N GLU A 151 -8.19 -15.60 -0.67
CA GLU A 151 -9.54 -16.10 -0.40
C GLU A 151 -10.63 -15.19 -0.99
N HIS A 152 -10.42 -13.87 -1.02
CA HIS A 152 -11.49 -12.92 -1.32
C HIS A 152 -11.24 -12.02 -2.53
N CYS A 153 -10.07 -12.06 -3.16
CA CYS A 153 -9.81 -11.36 -4.42
C CYS A 153 -9.64 -12.38 -5.56
N ARG A 154 -10.45 -12.26 -6.61
CA ARG A 154 -10.39 -13.18 -7.76
C ARG A 154 -9.22 -12.82 -8.66
N GLU A 155 -8.49 -13.86 -9.09
CA GLU A 155 -7.46 -13.76 -10.13
C GLU A 155 -6.40 -12.67 -9.86
N VAL A 156 -5.96 -12.57 -8.60
CA VAL A 156 -4.88 -11.66 -8.16
C VAL A 156 -3.51 -12.35 -8.30
N ALA A 157 -2.54 -11.66 -8.87
CA ALA A 157 -1.15 -12.09 -8.87
C ALA A 157 -0.49 -11.65 -7.55
N ILE A 158 0.09 -12.59 -6.80
CA ILE A 158 0.78 -12.29 -5.53
C ILE A 158 2.27 -12.60 -5.67
N LYS A 159 3.11 -11.67 -5.24
CA LYS A 159 4.57 -11.79 -5.22
C LYS A 159 5.08 -11.47 -3.82
N GLU A 160 5.62 -12.49 -3.17
CA GLU A 160 6.26 -12.37 -1.86
C GLU A 160 7.71 -11.97 -2.05
N VAL A 161 8.16 -10.93 -1.33
CA VAL A 161 9.52 -10.41 -1.39
C VAL A 161 10.12 -10.50 0.01
N ASN A 162 11.40 -10.89 0.11
CA ASN A 162 12.10 -10.99 1.40
C ASN A 162 12.60 -9.62 1.89
N ALA A 163 11.68 -8.67 2.03
CA ALA A 163 11.90 -7.29 2.44
C ALA A 163 10.92 -6.89 3.55
N GLY A 164 11.16 -5.73 4.16
CA GLY A 164 10.28 -5.09 5.13
C GLY A 164 9.21 -4.22 4.48
N HIS A 165 8.98 -3.04 5.05
CA HIS A 165 7.84 -2.18 4.69
C HIS A 165 8.02 -1.46 3.35
N CYS A 166 9.26 -1.17 2.96
CA CYS A 166 9.58 -0.42 1.74
C CYS A 166 10.33 -1.30 0.73
N PRO A 167 9.74 -2.38 0.20
CA PRO A 167 10.46 -3.33 -0.64
C PRO A 167 11.01 -2.71 -1.93
N HIS A 168 10.35 -1.67 -2.46
CA HIS A 168 10.83 -0.93 -3.63
C HIS A 168 12.14 -0.19 -3.40
N ASP A 169 12.38 0.31 -2.19
CA ASP A 169 13.63 0.98 -1.85
C ASP A 169 14.67 -0.03 -1.31
N GLU A 170 14.21 -1.00 -0.52
CA GLU A 170 15.08 -2.01 0.10
C GLU A 170 15.65 -3.02 -0.92
N LEU A 171 14.81 -3.56 -1.81
CA LEU A 171 15.18 -4.54 -2.85
C LEU A 171 14.73 -4.07 -4.25
N PRO A 172 15.25 -2.93 -4.75
CA PRO A 172 14.76 -2.30 -5.98
C PRO A 172 14.90 -3.20 -7.20
N ASN A 173 15.98 -3.97 -7.31
CA ASN A 173 16.21 -4.84 -8.47
C ASN A 173 15.15 -5.94 -8.58
N GLU A 174 14.78 -6.55 -7.44
CA GLU A 174 13.77 -7.61 -7.38
C GLU A 174 12.38 -7.05 -7.68
N VAL A 175 12.01 -5.97 -7.00
CA VAL A 175 10.71 -5.30 -7.19
C VAL A 175 10.55 -4.76 -8.61
N ASN A 176 11.60 -4.13 -9.17
CA ASN A 176 11.55 -3.62 -10.54
C ASN A 176 11.45 -4.74 -11.57
N SER A 177 12.05 -5.91 -11.33
CA SER A 177 11.88 -7.07 -12.22
C SER A 177 10.44 -7.54 -12.22
N ILE A 178 9.86 -7.72 -11.03
CA ILE A 178 8.46 -8.12 -10.86
C ILE A 178 7.50 -7.18 -11.60
N ILE A 179 7.69 -5.86 -11.45
CA ILE A 179 6.82 -4.86 -12.11
C ILE A 179 7.02 -4.89 -13.63
N LYS A 180 8.26 -5.01 -14.14
CA LYS A 180 8.53 -5.09 -15.58
C LYS A 180 7.89 -6.33 -16.21
N GLU A 181 8.04 -7.49 -15.57
CA GLU A 181 7.43 -8.75 -16.03
C GLU A 181 5.91 -8.65 -16.07
N TRP A 182 5.33 -8.01 -15.06
CA TRP A 182 3.89 -7.77 -14.99
C TRP A 182 3.39 -6.89 -16.14
N VAL A 183 4.05 -5.75 -16.37
CA VAL A 183 3.71 -4.84 -17.48
C VAL A 183 3.84 -5.56 -18.83
N ALA A 184 4.92 -6.30 -19.05
CA ALA A 184 5.13 -7.05 -20.28
C ALA A 184 4.03 -8.10 -20.52
N THR A 185 3.58 -8.79 -19.46
CA THR A 185 2.46 -9.74 -19.53
C THR A 185 1.18 -9.03 -20.00
N LEU A 186 0.83 -7.90 -19.38
CA LEU A 186 -0.36 -7.12 -19.74
C LEU A 186 -0.30 -6.48 -21.13
N GLU A 187 0.89 -6.20 -21.64
CA GLU A 187 1.08 -5.73 -23.02
C GLU A 187 0.90 -6.87 -24.03
N SER A 188 1.43 -8.05 -23.72
CA SER A 188 1.31 -9.22 -24.58
C SER A 188 -0.15 -9.70 -24.72
N GLU A 189 -0.93 -9.62 -23.64
CA GLU A 189 -2.36 -9.97 -23.64
C GLU A 189 -3.24 -8.92 -24.33
N GLY A 190 -2.76 -7.68 -24.44
CA GLY A 190 -3.46 -6.57 -25.09
C GLY A 190 -3.18 -6.43 -26.59
N SER A 191 -2.24 -7.20 -27.14
CA SER A 191 -1.94 -7.18 -28.57
C SER A 191 -2.88 -8.14 -29.32
N PRO A 192 -3.71 -7.68 -30.27
CA PRO A 192 -4.39 -8.59 -31.17
C PRO A 192 -3.32 -9.41 -31.90
N VAL A 193 -3.43 -10.73 -31.84
CA VAL A 193 -2.66 -11.64 -32.69
C VAL A 193 -2.92 -11.23 -34.13
N ALA A 194 -1.94 -10.57 -34.77
CA ALA A 194 -1.93 -10.42 -36.21
C ALA A 194 -1.68 -11.80 -36.80
N VAL A 195 -2.76 -12.53 -37.05
CA VAL A 195 -2.77 -13.71 -37.92
C VAL A 195 -2.24 -13.27 -39.28
N LYS A 196 -1.01 -13.68 -39.61
CA LYS A 196 -0.68 -13.99 -41.00
C LYS A 196 -0.39 -15.48 -41.08
N GLN A 197 -1.47 -16.24 -41.27
CA GLN A 197 -1.39 -17.40 -42.14
C GLN A 197 -0.87 -16.92 -43.49
N LEU A 198 0.31 -17.41 -43.88
CA LEU A 198 0.68 -17.53 -45.29
C LEU A 198 1.06 -19.00 -45.48
N GLN A 199 0.03 -19.82 -45.67
CA GLN A 199 0.10 -20.94 -46.59
C GLN A 199 -0.44 -20.41 -47.92
N GLN A 200 0.46 -20.22 -48.88
CA GLN A 200 0.28 -20.56 -50.29
C GLN A 200 1.68 -20.79 -50.87
#